data_AF-A0A2M7QK23-F1
#
_entry.id   AF-A0A2M7QK23-F1
#
_cell.length_a   1.000
_cell.length_b   1.000
_cell.length_c   1.000
_cell.angle_alpha   90.00
_cell.angle_beta   90.00
_cell.angle_gamma   90.00
#
_symmetry.space_group_name_H-M   'P 1'
#
loop_
_entity.id
_entity.type
_entity.pdbx_description
1 polymer ?
#
loop_
_entity_poly.entity_id
_entity_poly.type
_entity_poly.pdbx_seq_one_letter_code
_entity_poly.pdbx_strand_id
1 'polypeptide(L)' 'MIKGNKKRKGQPIEFLGKKLDPEYYPILYKWAESNPETLKSQLLNLAKLPGGSIVNAMQSLESDLQHG' A
#
# COMPACT_ATOMS: atom_id res chain seq x y z
N MET A 1 -14.49 -0.59 -28.26
CA MET A 1 -14.89 -0.30 -26.87
C MET A 1 -14.02 -1.14 -25.94
N ILE A 2 -12.98 -0.56 -25.35
CA ILE A 2 -12.04 -1.30 -24.47
C ILE A 2 -12.66 -1.33 -23.07
N LYS A 3 -12.83 -2.54 -22.53
CA LYS A 3 -13.56 -2.84 -21.30
C LYS A 3 -12.95 -2.06 -20.13
N GLY A 4 -13.75 -1.22 -19.48
CA GLY A 4 -13.36 -0.51 -18.27
C GLY A 4 -12.94 -1.51 -17.20
N ASN A 5 -11.67 -1.47 -16.83
CA ASN A 5 -11.10 -2.26 -15.74
C ASN A 5 -11.60 -1.64 -14.41
N LYS A 6 -12.86 -1.89 -14.05
CA LYS A 6 -13.36 -1.62 -12.69
C LYS A 6 -12.58 -2.55 -11.74
N LYS A 7 -11.51 -2.03 -11.12
CA LYS A 7 -10.96 -2.66 -9.90
C LYS A 7 -12.14 -2.85 -8.95
N ARG A 8 -12.53 -4.09 -8.69
CA ARG A 8 -13.61 -4.37 -7.73
C ARG A 8 -13.10 -3.90 -6.38
N LYS A 9 -13.79 -2.93 -5.78
CA LYS A 9 -13.51 -2.44 -4.42
C LYS A 9 -13.33 -3.65 -3.50
N GLY A 10 -12.21 -3.72 -2.77
CA GLY A 10 -11.95 -4.77 -1.81
C GLY A 10 -11.15 -5.98 -2.31
N GLN A 11 -10.58 -5.97 -3.52
CA GLN A 11 -9.62 -7.01 -3.92
C GLN A 11 -8.18 -6.55 -3.66
N PRO A 12 -7.27 -7.45 -3.22
CA PRO A 12 -5.86 -7.13 -3.10
C PRO A 12 -5.27 -6.61 -4.41
N ILE A 13 -4.45 -5.56 -4.32
CA ILE A 13 -3.71 -5.01 -5.47
C ILE A 13 -2.23 -5.34 -5.35
N GLU A 14 -1.55 -5.41 -6.49
CA GLU A 14 -0.09 -5.44 -6.48
C GLU A 14 0.46 -4.02 -6.33
N PHE A 15 1.28 -3.81 -5.31
CA PHE A 15 1.94 -2.54 -5.02
C PHE A 15 3.40 -2.81 -4.64
N LEU A 16 4.34 -2.23 -5.39
CA LEU A 16 5.79 -2.46 -5.21
C LEU A 16 6.19 -3.95 -5.19
N GLY A 17 5.55 -4.76 -6.05
CA GLY A 17 5.80 -6.21 -6.15
C GLY A 17 5.32 -7.01 -4.94
N LYS A 18 4.49 -6.42 -4.07
CA LYS A 18 3.84 -7.08 -2.94
C LYS A 18 2.32 -6.96 -3.06
N LYS A 19 1.59 -7.90 -2.44
CA LYS A 19 0.14 -7.80 -2.32
C LYS A 19 -0.21 -6.79 -1.22
N LEU A 20 -0.95 -5.76 -1.59
CA LEU A 20 -1.58 -4.82 -0.68
C LEU A 20 -3.05 -5.23 -0.55
N ASP A 21 -3.33 -5.97 0.52
CA ASP A 21 -4.64 -6.53 0.80
C ASP A 21 -5.45 -5.56 1.67
N PRO A 22 -6.66 -5.13 1.24
CA PRO A 22 -7.49 -4.21 2.02
C PRO A 22 -7.98 -4.77 3.35
N GLU A 23 -7.96 -6.09 3.57
CA GLU A 23 -8.31 -6.68 4.88
C GLU A 23 -7.20 -6.44 5.92
N TYR A 24 -5.94 -6.41 5.48
CA TYR A 24 -4.77 -6.24 6.35
C TYR A 24 -4.22 -4.81 6.37
N TYR A 25 -4.36 -4.08 5.26
CA TYR A 25 -3.85 -2.74 5.07
C TYR A 25 -4.95 -1.78 4.55
N PRO A 26 -6.08 -1.64 5.26
CA PRO A 26 -7.22 -0.86 4.79
C PRO A 26 -6.90 0.63 4.55
N ILE A 27 -6.02 1.23 5.36
CA ILE A 27 -5.64 2.64 5.20
C ILE A 27 -4.71 2.79 4.01
N LEU A 28 -3.65 1.98 3.93
CA LEU A 28 -2.74 2.02 2.79
C LEU A 28 -3.46 1.70 1.47
N TYR A 29 -4.44 0.80 1.47
CA TYR A 29 -5.24 0.51 0.29
C TYR A 29 -6.00 1.75 -0.20
N LYS A 30 -6.70 2.46 0.68
CA LYS A 30 -7.39 3.72 0.33
C LYS A 30 -6.41 4.80 -0.11
N TRP A 31 -5.24 4.86 0.53
CA TRP A 31 -4.21 5.80 0.17
C TRP A 31 -3.62 5.51 -1.21
N ALA A 32 -3.42 4.24 -1.56
CA ALA A 32 -2.98 3.80 -2.88
C ALA A 32 -3.97 4.20 -3.98
N GLU A 33 -5.28 4.27 -3.68
CA GLU A 33 -6.30 4.75 -4.62
C GLU A 33 -6.24 6.28 -4.83
N SER A 34 -5.90 7.03 -3.78
CA SER A 34 -5.93 8.51 -3.81
C SER A 34 -4.59 9.14 -4.21
N ASN A 35 -3.48 8.64 -3.67
CA ASN A 35 -2.12 9.20 -3.83
C ASN A 35 -1.06 8.09 -3.87
N PRO A 36 -1.04 7.25 -4.92
CA PRO A 36 -0.11 6.12 -5.02
C PRO A 36 1.36 6.53 -5.05
N GLU A 37 1.71 7.70 -5.60
CA GLU A 37 3.11 8.15 -5.68
C GLU A 37 3.68 8.50 -4.31
N THR A 38 2.91 9.19 -3.48
CA THR A 38 3.28 9.52 -2.10
C THR A 38 3.44 8.25 -1.27
N LEU A 39 2.47 7.33 -1.35
CA LEU A 39 2.55 6.04 -0.66
C LEU A 39 3.80 5.26 -1.08
N LYS A 40 4.09 5.20 -2.39
CA LYS A 40 5.30 4.57 -2.91
C LYS A 40 6.56 5.17 -2.33
N SER A 41 6.67 6.51 -2.30
CA SER A 41 7.84 7.20 -1.75
C SER A 41 8.05 6.85 -0.27
N GLN A 42 6.99 6.86 0.53
CA GLN A 42 7.07 6.52 1.95
C GLN A 42 7.49 5.07 2.19
N LEU A 43 6.85 4.11 1.51
CA LEU A 43 7.19 2.69 1.64
C LEU A 43 8.63 2.41 1.20
N LEU A 44 9.10 3.05 0.14
CA LEU A 44 10.49 2.93 -0.30
C LEU A 44 11.46 3.53 0.72
N ASN A 45 11.13 4.66 1.34
CA ASN A 45 11.99 5.27 2.36
C ASN A 45 12.07 4.42 3.63
N LEU A 46 10.96 3.86 4.09
CA LEU A 46 10.92 2.93 5.22
C LEU A 46 11.69 1.63 4.91
N ALA A 47 11.55 1.10 3.69
CA ALA A 47 12.25 -0.12 3.28
C ALA A 47 13.77 0.06 3.09
N LYS A 48 14.28 1.30 2.96
CA LYS A 48 15.73 1.58 2.89
C LYS A 48 16.44 1.47 4.24
N LEU A 49 15.69 1.41 5.35
CA LEU A 49 16.29 1.26 6.68
C LEU A 49 17.03 -0.09 6.78
N PRO A 50 18.08 -0.21 7.62
CA PRO A 50 18.79 -1.47 7.80
C PRO A 50 17.85 -2.60 8.24
N GLY A 51 17.80 -3.69 7.46
CA GLY A 51 16.85 -4.80 7.68
C GLY A 51 15.39 -4.50 7.27
N GLY A 52 15.14 -3.35 6.65
CA GLY A 52 13.85 -2.95 6.11
C GLY A 52 13.42 -3.78 4.89
N SER A 53 12.12 -3.94 4.74
CA SER A 53 11.51 -4.56 3.55
C SER A 53 10.20 -3.84 3.24
N ILE A 54 9.69 -3.99 2.01
CA ILE A 54 8.38 -3.42 1.63
C ILE A 54 7.27 -3.95 2.54
N VAL A 55 7.34 -5.21 2.97
CA VAL A 55 6.34 -5.80 3.87
C VAL A 55 6.39 -5.13 5.24
N ASN A 56 7.58 -5.00 5.82
CA ASN A 56 7.75 -4.33 7.12
C ASN A 56 7.33 -2.86 7.02
N ALA A 57 7.68 -2.18 5.92
CA ALA A 57 7.27 -0.81 5.66
C ALA A 57 5.75 -0.66 5.59
N MET A 58 5.04 -1.58 4.93
CA MET A 58 3.57 -1.57 4.89
C MET A 58 2.97 -1.77 6.29
N GLN A 59 3.50 -2.71 7.08
CA GLN A 59 3.03 -2.95 8.44
C GLN A 59 3.29 -1.75 9.36
N SER A 60 4.51 -1.21 9.34
CA SER A 60 4.87 -0.05 10.15
C SER A 60 4.03 1.18 9.76
N LEU A 61 3.86 1.45 8.47
CA LEU A 61 3.12 2.63 8.02
C LEU A 61 1.61 2.49 8.28
N GLU A 62 1.01 1.32 8.05
CA GLU A 62 -0.40 1.09 8.40
C GLU A 62 -0.62 1.29 9.91
N SER A 63 0.26 0.73 10.75
CA SER A 63 0.17 0.90 12.21
C SER A 63 0.34 2.36 12.64
N ASP A 64 1.27 3.09 12.03
CA ASP A 64 1.49 4.53 12.32
C ASP A 64 0.23 5.34 11.98
N LEU A 65 -0.35 5.12 10.81
CA LEU A 65 -1.59 5.80 10.38
C LEU A 65 -2.84 5.39 11.16
N GLN A 66 -2.85 4.20 11.79
CA GLN A 66 -3.96 3.74 12.63
C GLN A 66 -3.96 4.39 14.03
N HIS A 67 -2.80 4.80 14.54
CA HIS A 67 -2.65 5.34 15.90
C HIS A 67 -2.31 6.85 15.94
N GLY A 68 -2.03 7.45 14.79
CA GLY A 68 -1.74 8.88 14.62
C GLY A 68 -2.96 9.78 14.55
#